data_AF-A0A368G4C3-F1
#
_entry.id   AF-A0A368G4C3-F1
#
_cell.length_a   1.000
_cell.length_b   1.000
_cell.length_c   1.000
_cell.angle_alpha   90.00
_cell.angle_beta   90.00
_cell.angle_gamma   90.00
#
_symmetry.space_group_name_H-M   'P 1'
#
loop_
_entity.id
_entity.type
_entity.pdbx_description
1 polymer ?
#
loop_
_entity_poly.entity_id
_entity_poly.type
_entity_poly.pdbx_seq_one_letter_code
_entity_poly.pdbx_strand_id
1 'polypeptide(L)'
;MPSSLFVHFYSPNQAHFELRGNPPFKSNSFTAIDFKTGYIAIADHALTDSNGRHTTCFIMPLDRSAISSMDALKEAVSESDSEIQAQFGWQEFWQFDAEQIDAHAANSKFTDKIEDCTNAKWYLLKQAVHSRDASCSDCYDFCLPDWAVVRKEKYEDQSTIGIRRLDCFRLYVPEWRNFR
;
A
#
# COMPACT_ATOMS: atom_id res chain seq x y z
N MET A 1 16.10 -5.06 -13.64
CA MET A 1 15.12 -4.12 -14.19
C MET A 1 14.67 -3.20 -13.07
N PRO A 2 14.40 -1.91 -13.33
CA PRO A 2 13.81 -1.04 -12.32
C PRO A 2 12.38 -1.46 -11.99
N SER A 3 11.91 -1.14 -10.79
CA SER A 3 10.49 -1.27 -10.45
C SER A 3 9.66 -0.28 -11.28
N SER A 4 8.37 -0.57 -11.45
CA SER A 4 7.46 0.31 -12.20
C SER A 4 6.18 0.56 -11.40
N LEU A 5 5.71 1.79 -11.42
CA LEU A 5 4.45 2.20 -10.81
C LEU A 5 3.50 2.65 -11.91
N PHE A 6 2.32 2.05 -11.98
CA PHE A 6 1.24 2.49 -12.85
C PHE A 6 0.15 3.13 -12.00
N VAL A 7 -0.26 4.34 -12.35
CA VAL A 7 -1.31 5.07 -11.64
C VAL A 7 -2.52 5.21 -12.56
N HIS A 8 -3.67 4.73 -12.09
CA HIS A 8 -4.95 4.76 -12.79
C HIS A 8 -5.95 5.60 -12.01
N PHE A 9 -6.50 6.64 -12.63
CA PHE A 9 -7.57 7.43 -12.04
C PHE A 9 -8.91 6.75 -12.30
N TYR A 10 -9.26 5.80 -11.44
CA TYR A 10 -10.42 4.92 -11.59
C TYR A 10 -11.75 5.67 -11.55
N SER A 11 -11.89 6.64 -10.64
CA SER A 11 -13.06 7.51 -10.53
C SER A 11 -12.64 8.91 -10.08
N PRO A 12 -13.54 9.91 -10.04
CA PRO A 12 -13.22 11.22 -9.49
C PRO A 12 -12.70 11.20 -8.04
N ASN A 13 -13.04 10.15 -7.28
CA ASN A 13 -12.68 10.02 -5.87
C ASN A 13 -11.59 8.97 -5.62
N GLN A 14 -11.34 8.08 -6.57
CA GLN A 14 -10.53 6.89 -6.36
C GLN A 14 -9.40 6.77 -7.39
N ALA A 15 -8.18 6.52 -6.90
CA ALA A 15 -7.01 6.23 -7.73
C ALA A 15 -6.44 4.86 -7.35
N HIS A 16 -6.00 4.09 -8.35
CA HIS A 16 -5.42 2.76 -8.19
C HIS A 16 -3.97 2.74 -8.66
N PHE A 17 -3.10 2.14 -7.86
CA PHE A 17 -1.67 2.05 -8.10
C PHE A 17 -1.31 0.57 -8.26
N GLU A 18 -0.64 0.23 -9.35
CA GLU A 18 -0.03 -1.09 -9.57
C GLU A 18 1.49 -0.94 -9.48
N LEU A 19 2.08 -1.45 -8.41
CA LEU A 19 3.52 -1.54 -8.24
C LEU A 19 4.00 -2.88 -8.78
N ARG A 20 4.81 -2.85 -9.84
CA ARG A 20 5.63 -3.98 -10.27
C ARG A 20 6.99 -3.88 -9.61
N GLY A 21 7.16 -4.65 -8.53
CA GLY A 21 8.35 -4.66 -7.70
C GLY A 21 9.48 -5.45 -8.33
N ASN A 22 10.63 -4.80 -8.51
CA ASN A 22 11.93 -5.45 -8.64
C ASN A 22 12.74 -5.19 -7.36
N PRO A 23 13.84 -5.94 -7.11
CA PRO A 23 14.70 -5.69 -5.95
C PRO A 23 14.99 -4.19 -5.77
N PRO A 24 14.75 -3.61 -4.57
CA PRO A 24 14.59 -4.29 -3.28
C PRO A 24 13.15 -4.72 -2.91
N PHE A 25 12.13 -4.41 -3.70
CA PHE A 25 10.77 -4.91 -3.45
C PHE A 25 10.73 -6.42 -3.66
N LYS A 26 10.10 -7.12 -2.73
CA LYS A 26 9.98 -8.58 -2.74
C LYS A 26 8.74 -9.09 -3.48
N SER A 27 7.81 -8.20 -3.79
CA SER A 27 6.52 -8.52 -4.38
C SER A 27 5.97 -7.34 -5.17
N ASN A 28 4.98 -7.63 -6.00
CA ASN A 28 4.11 -6.64 -6.62
C ASN A 28 2.99 -6.27 -5.64
N SER A 29 2.39 -5.11 -5.80
CA SER A 29 1.25 -4.73 -4.99
C SER A 29 0.26 -3.88 -5.75
N PHE A 30 -0.98 -3.96 -5.30
CA PHE A 30 -2.07 -3.09 -5.68
C PHE A 30 -2.37 -2.15 -4.52
N THR A 31 -2.64 -0.87 -4.80
CA THR A 31 -3.13 0.08 -3.80
C THR A 31 -4.29 0.88 -4.38
N ALA A 32 -5.42 0.95 -3.67
CA ALA A 32 -6.52 1.85 -3.99
C ALA A 32 -6.63 2.94 -2.93
N ILE A 33 -6.63 4.20 -3.36
CA ILE A 33 -6.79 5.37 -2.50
C ILE A 33 -8.14 6.01 -2.80
N ASP A 34 -9.00 6.12 -1.79
CA ASP A 34 -10.25 6.88 -1.86
C ASP A 34 -10.10 8.22 -1.14
N PHE A 35 -10.02 9.29 -1.91
CA PHE A 35 -9.83 10.65 -1.40
C PHE A 35 -11.07 11.25 -0.77
N LYS A 36 -12.26 10.71 -1.06
CA LYS A 36 -13.53 11.18 -0.48
C LYS A 36 -13.67 10.65 0.95
N THR A 37 -13.40 9.38 1.19
CA THR A 37 -13.46 8.79 2.53
C THR A 37 -12.16 8.92 3.31
N GLY A 38 -11.03 9.10 2.62
CA GLY A 38 -9.70 9.17 3.23
C GLY A 38 -9.19 7.82 3.70
N TYR A 39 -9.49 6.75 2.96
CA TYR A 39 -9.00 5.40 3.24
C TYR A 39 -8.20 4.85 2.07
N ILE A 40 -7.25 3.97 2.40
CA ILE A 40 -6.42 3.24 1.46
C ILE A 40 -6.68 1.75 1.64
N ALA A 41 -6.83 1.01 0.54
CA ALA A 41 -6.73 -0.44 0.50
C ALA A 41 -5.41 -0.84 -0.17
N ILE A 42 -4.70 -1.83 0.37
CA ILE A 42 -3.46 -2.36 -0.19
C ILE A 42 -3.57 -3.87 -0.27
N ALA A 43 -3.19 -4.46 -1.41
CA ALA A 43 -3.10 -5.90 -1.60
C ALA A 43 -1.69 -6.27 -2.07
N ASP A 44 -1.04 -7.20 -1.37
CA ASP A 44 0.26 -7.73 -1.76
C ASP A 44 0.06 -8.96 -2.66
N HIS A 45 0.69 -9.00 -3.82
CA HIS A 45 0.52 -10.10 -4.79
C HIS A 45 1.06 -11.44 -4.26
N ALA A 46 1.91 -11.43 -3.22
CA ALA A 46 2.30 -12.66 -2.53
C ALA A 46 1.09 -13.36 -1.90
N LEU A 47 0.06 -12.61 -1.50
CA LEU A 47 -1.18 -13.11 -0.90
C LEU A 47 -2.26 -13.31 -1.97
N THR A 48 -1.94 -14.07 -3.01
CA THR A 48 -2.88 -14.44 -4.09
C THR A 48 -3.17 -15.94 -4.11
N ASP A 49 -4.37 -16.29 -4.59
CA ASP A 49 -4.75 -17.68 -4.83
C ASP A 49 -4.14 -18.22 -6.14
N SER A 50 -4.41 -19.49 -6.45
CA SER A 50 -3.92 -20.10 -7.70
C SER A 50 -4.49 -19.48 -8.99
N ASN A 51 -5.50 -18.63 -8.88
CA ASN A 51 -6.08 -17.88 -9.99
C ASN A 51 -5.57 -16.43 -10.05
N GLY A 52 -4.63 -16.05 -9.20
CA GLY A 52 -4.08 -14.70 -9.10
C GLY A 52 -5.01 -13.69 -8.40
N ARG A 53 -6.04 -14.16 -7.67
CA ARG A 53 -6.94 -13.28 -6.91
C ARG A 53 -6.39 -13.05 -5.51
N HIS A 54 -6.41 -11.81 -5.04
CA HIS A 54 -5.94 -11.52 -3.68
C HIS A 54 -6.82 -12.21 -2.64
N THR A 55 -6.18 -12.96 -1.74
CA THR A 55 -6.85 -13.60 -0.60
C THR A 55 -6.96 -12.66 0.59
N THR A 56 -6.14 -11.60 0.62
CA THR A 56 -5.99 -10.69 1.75
C THR A 56 -5.82 -9.26 1.25
N CYS A 57 -6.56 -8.33 1.86
CA CYS A 57 -6.38 -6.90 1.67
C CYS A 57 -6.22 -6.19 3.02
N PHE A 58 -5.36 -5.18 3.01
CA PHE A 58 -5.08 -4.32 4.14
C PHE A 58 -5.81 -3.00 3.96
N ILE A 59 -6.32 -2.42 5.04
CA ILE A 59 -6.97 -1.12 5.04
C ILE A 59 -6.31 -0.22 6.08
N MET A 60 -6.13 1.06 5.74
CA MET A 60 -5.66 2.07 6.68
C MET A 60 -6.19 3.47 6.30
N PRO A 61 -6.23 4.42 7.25
CA PRO A 61 -6.49 5.82 6.92
C PRO A 61 -5.41 6.38 5.99
N LEU A 62 -5.81 7.22 5.05
CA LEU A 62 -4.90 8.02 4.22
C LEU A 62 -4.23 9.10 5.07
N ASP A 63 -2.90 9.11 5.07
CA ASP A 63 -2.12 10.25 5.57
C ASP A 63 -2.25 11.42 4.59
N ARG A 64 -3.20 12.32 4.85
CA ARG A 64 -3.43 13.51 4.03
C ARG A 64 -2.28 14.51 4.04
N SER A 65 -1.32 14.37 4.96
CA SER A 65 -0.09 15.15 4.90
C SER A 65 0.88 14.62 3.83
N ALA A 66 0.77 13.33 3.47
CA ALA A 66 1.57 12.68 2.45
C ALA A 66 0.94 12.82 1.04
N ILE A 67 -0.38 12.66 0.92
CA ILE A 67 -1.13 12.92 -0.32
C ILE A 67 -2.43 13.63 0.04
N SER A 68 -2.48 14.94 -0.19
CA SER A 68 -3.56 15.81 0.30
C SER A 68 -4.87 15.64 -0.44
N SER A 69 -4.83 15.47 -1.76
CA SER A 69 -6.00 15.39 -2.63
C SER A 69 -5.71 14.63 -3.94
N MET A 70 -6.79 14.31 -4.66
CA MET A 70 -6.72 13.75 -6.02
C MET A 70 -6.00 14.70 -7.00
N ASP A 71 -6.20 16.00 -6.85
CA ASP A 71 -5.58 17.00 -7.73
C ASP A 71 -4.06 17.09 -7.49
N ALA A 72 -3.63 17.07 -6.23
CA ALA A 72 -2.21 17.03 -5.88
C ALA A 72 -1.53 15.74 -6.41
N LEU A 73 -2.25 14.61 -6.38
CA LEU A 73 -1.76 13.37 -6.98
C LEU A 73 -1.64 13.50 -8.51
N LYS A 74 -2.64 14.07 -9.19
CA LYS A 74 -2.60 14.26 -10.66
C LYS A 74 -1.45 15.17 -11.08
N GLU A 75 -1.25 16.27 -10.36
CA GLU A 75 -0.13 17.19 -10.57
C GLU A 75 1.20 16.46 -10.43
N ALA A 76 1.41 15.76 -9.30
CA ALA A 76 2.63 14.99 -9.07
C ALA A 76 2.88 13.90 -10.12
N VAL A 77 1.83 13.20 -10.58
CA VAL A 77 1.95 12.20 -11.66
C VAL A 77 2.30 12.86 -13.00
N SER A 78 1.75 14.04 -13.29
CA SER A 78 2.04 14.77 -14.53
C SER A 78 3.47 15.34 -14.58
N GLU A 79 4.03 15.66 -13.42
CA GLU A 79 5.41 16.15 -13.26
C GLU A 79 6.42 15.01 -13.08
N SER A 80 5.96 13.78 -12.87
CA SER A 80 6.82 12.61 -12.73
C SER A 80 7.48 12.29 -14.07
N ASP A 81 8.81 12.23 -14.07
CA ASP A 81 9.55 11.72 -15.23
C ASP A 81 9.31 10.21 -15.39
N SER A 82 9.66 9.67 -16.56
CA SER A 82 9.57 8.22 -16.80
C SER A 82 10.46 7.38 -15.88
N GLU A 83 11.45 8.01 -15.23
CA GLU A 83 12.36 7.37 -14.29
C GLU A 83 12.49 8.23 -13.03
N ILE A 84 12.17 7.64 -11.88
CA ILE A 84 12.35 8.26 -10.56
C ILE A 84 13.43 7.47 -9.84
N GLN A 85 14.56 8.13 -9.54
CA GLN A 85 15.66 7.51 -8.81
C GLN A 85 15.56 7.84 -7.33
N ALA A 86 15.26 6.82 -6.52
CA ALA A 86 15.40 6.94 -5.07
C ALA A 86 16.90 6.92 -4.72
N GLN A 87 17.42 8.04 -4.22
CA GLN A 87 18.84 8.14 -3.81
C GLN A 87 19.15 7.29 -2.57
N PHE A 88 18.13 6.97 -1.77
CA PHE A 88 18.23 6.19 -0.54
C PHE A 88 17.15 5.12 -0.50
N GLY A 89 17.41 4.01 0.19
CA GLY A 89 16.39 3.00 0.48
C GLY A 89 15.30 3.53 1.41
N TRP A 90 14.14 2.89 1.38
CA TRP A 90 13.01 3.25 2.24
C TRP A 90 13.20 2.73 3.67
N GLN A 91 12.90 3.58 4.64
CA GLN A 91 12.90 3.19 6.04
C GLN A 91 11.76 2.19 6.31
N GLU A 92 12.08 1.06 6.94
CA GLU A 92 11.08 0.13 7.47
C GLU A 92 10.49 0.67 8.77
N PHE A 93 9.16 0.77 8.83
CA PHE A 93 8.43 1.29 9.96
C PHE A 93 7.61 0.18 10.64
N TRP A 94 8.27 -0.52 11.57
CA TRP A 94 7.73 -1.64 12.35
C TRP A 94 6.83 -1.17 13.49
N GLN A 95 5.74 -0.48 13.16
CA GLN A 95 4.79 0.10 14.12
C GLN A 95 3.35 -0.15 13.71
N PHE A 96 3.06 -1.30 13.10
CA PHE A 96 1.72 -1.66 12.69
C PHE A 96 1.32 -3.05 13.17
N ASP A 97 0.08 -3.15 13.63
CA ASP A 97 -0.60 -4.42 13.89
C ASP A 97 -1.74 -4.59 12.87
N ALA A 98 -1.84 -5.80 12.32
CA ALA A 98 -2.91 -6.17 11.40
C ALA A 98 -4.07 -6.81 12.18
N GLU A 99 -5.16 -6.05 12.36
CA GLU A 99 -6.38 -6.55 13.02
C GLU A 99 -7.40 -6.97 11.98
N GLN A 100 -7.85 -8.23 12.03
CA GLN A 100 -8.87 -8.69 11.10
C GLN A 100 -10.20 -7.96 11.34
N ILE A 101 -10.80 -7.48 10.27
CA ILE A 101 -12.11 -6.82 10.29
C ILE A 101 -13.08 -7.49 9.34
N ASP A 102 -14.37 -7.25 9.56
CA ASP A 102 -15.42 -7.74 8.67
C ASP A 102 -15.38 -7.06 7.29
N ALA A 103 -15.68 -7.82 6.24
CA ALA A 103 -15.62 -7.33 4.87
C ALA A 103 -16.69 -6.25 4.59
N HIS A 104 -17.86 -6.31 5.21
CA HIS A 104 -18.86 -5.25 5.07
C HIS A 104 -18.37 -3.95 5.72
N ALA A 105 -17.77 -4.05 6.90
CA ALA A 105 -17.15 -2.91 7.58
C ALA A 105 -16.03 -2.27 6.73
N ALA A 106 -15.15 -3.09 6.12
CA ALA A 106 -14.08 -2.61 5.25
C ALA A 106 -14.63 -1.92 3.98
N ASN A 107 -15.54 -2.59 3.26
CA ASN A 107 -16.11 -2.06 2.02
C ASN A 107 -16.90 -0.76 2.26
N SER A 108 -17.53 -0.60 3.42
CA SER A 108 -18.23 0.65 3.77
C SER A 108 -17.31 1.88 3.89
N LYS A 109 -15.99 1.68 3.92
CA LYS A 109 -14.98 2.75 3.95
C LYS A 109 -14.61 3.28 2.58
N PHE A 110 -15.10 2.69 1.50
CA PHE A 110 -14.81 3.12 0.14
C PHE A 110 -16.07 3.58 -0.57
N THR A 111 -15.95 4.60 -1.41
CA THR A 111 -17.03 5.15 -2.24
C THR A 111 -17.38 4.17 -3.35
N ASP A 112 -16.35 3.59 -3.96
CA ASP A 112 -16.44 2.60 -5.03
C ASP A 112 -15.85 1.27 -4.55
N LYS A 113 -16.41 0.15 -5.03
CA LYS A 113 -15.94 -1.20 -4.70
C LYS A 113 -14.51 -1.41 -5.20
N ILE A 114 -13.66 -2.00 -4.35
CA ILE A 114 -12.30 -2.40 -4.70
C ILE A 114 -12.33 -3.81 -5.31
N GLU A 115 -12.34 -3.90 -6.63
CA GLU A 115 -12.51 -5.19 -7.34
C GLU A 115 -11.41 -6.21 -6.98
N ASP A 116 -10.16 -5.76 -6.86
CA ASP A 116 -9.01 -6.58 -6.47
C ASP A 116 -9.14 -7.23 -5.09
N CYS A 117 -10.01 -6.70 -4.23
CA CYS A 117 -10.26 -7.20 -2.87
C CYS A 117 -11.59 -7.95 -2.73
N THR A 118 -12.22 -8.33 -3.85
CA THR A 118 -13.48 -9.08 -3.83
C THR A 118 -13.25 -10.47 -3.20
N ASN A 119 -14.00 -10.77 -2.14
CA ASN A 119 -13.89 -12.00 -1.33
C ASN A 119 -12.56 -12.16 -0.56
N ALA A 120 -11.74 -11.11 -0.47
CA ALA A 120 -10.53 -11.11 0.34
C ALA A 120 -10.85 -10.96 1.83
N LYS A 121 -9.98 -11.50 2.69
CA LYS A 121 -9.95 -11.18 4.12
C LYS A 121 -9.43 -9.77 4.31
N TRP A 122 -10.06 -8.99 5.18
CA TRP A 122 -9.67 -7.61 5.44
C TRP A 122 -8.94 -7.47 6.78
N TYR A 123 -7.84 -6.74 6.76
CA TYR A 123 -7.06 -6.39 7.95
C TYR A 123 -6.89 -4.89 8.07
N LEU A 124 -7.36 -4.30 9.16
CA LEU A 124 -7.09 -2.92 9.51
C LEU A 124 -5.69 -2.81 10.09
N LEU A 125 -4.83 -2.01 9.45
CA LEU A 125 -3.51 -1.68 9.98
C LEU A 125 -3.66 -0.57 11.01
N LYS A 126 -3.43 -0.90 12.28
CA LYS A 126 -3.42 0.05 13.39
C LYS A 126 -1.99 0.37 13.76
N GLN A 127 -1.70 1.65 13.98
CA GLN A 127 -0.40 2.04 14.48
C GLN A 127 -0.23 1.53 15.92
N ALA A 128 0.83 0.79 16.16
CA ALA A 128 1.18 0.16 17.42
C ALA A 128 2.55 0.66 17.92
N VAL A 129 2.77 0.57 19.23
CA VAL A 129 4.02 1.07 19.88
C VAL A 129 5.05 -0.07 20.07
N HIS A 130 4.72 -1.29 19.64
CA HIS A 130 5.60 -2.45 19.79
C HIS A 130 6.72 -2.45 18.75
N SER A 131 7.92 -2.89 19.15
CA SER A 131 9.03 -3.10 18.22
C SER A 131 8.83 -4.39 17.40
N ARG A 132 9.64 -4.55 16.35
CA ARG A 132 9.74 -5.77 15.52
C ARG A 132 9.82 -7.08 16.34
N ASP A 133 10.27 -7.02 17.59
CA ASP A 133 10.48 -8.18 18.45
C ASP A 133 9.21 -8.68 19.17
N ALA A 134 8.04 -8.07 18.90
CA ALA A 134 6.77 -8.63 19.37
C ALA A 134 6.63 -10.08 18.86
N SER A 135 6.54 -11.00 19.83
CA SER A 135 6.54 -12.44 19.57
C SER A 135 5.22 -12.85 18.90
N CYS A 136 5.26 -13.10 17.60
CA CYS A 136 4.25 -13.92 16.92
C CYS A 136 4.92 -15.20 16.43
N SER A 137 4.47 -16.35 16.94
CA SER A 137 4.85 -17.66 16.39
C SER A 137 4.14 -17.87 15.05
N ASP A 138 4.90 -18.23 14.01
CA ASP A 138 4.39 -18.58 12.68
C ASP A 138 3.87 -17.40 11.83
N CYS A 139 4.12 -16.16 12.24
CA CYS A 139 3.90 -15.00 11.38
C CYS A 139 4.98 -14.83 10.31
N TYR A 140 4.61 -14.15 9.23
CA TYR A 140 5.51 -13.65 8.20
C TYR A 140 5.63 -12.13 8.30
N ASP A 141 6.80 -11.62 7.90
CA ASP A 141 7.14 -10.20 7.85
C ASP A 141 6.57 -9.59 6.56
N PHE A 142 5.66 -8.62 6.66
CA PHE A 142 5.13 -7.83 5.54
C PHE A 142 5.57 -6.37 5.67
N CYS A 143 5.82 -5.73 4.53
CA CYS A 143 6.18 -4.32 4.43
C CYS A 143 5.49 -3.72 3.21
N LEU A 144 4.47 -2.90 3.45
CA LEU A 144 3.65 -2.30 2.40
C LEU A 144 4.13 -0.88 2.07
N PRO A 145 3.99 -0.43 0.81
CA PRO A 145 4.40 0.91 0.42
C PRO A 145 3.48 1.98 1.03
N ASP A 146 4.05 2.94 1.75
CA ASP A 146 3.38 4.18 2.17
C ASP A 146 3.66 5.29 1.14
N TRP A 147 2.65 5.62 0.35
CA TRP A 147 2.77 6.55 -0.78
C TRP A 147 2.72 8.01 -0.35
N ALA A 148 3.54 8.84 -0.99
CA ALA A 148 3.58 10.28 -0.75
C ALA A 148 3.90 11.06 -2.03
N VAL A 149 3.40 12.29 -2.09
CA VAL A 149 3.91 13.30 -3.01
C VAL A 149 5.23 13.82 -2.43
N VAL A 150 6.33 13.53 -3.12
CA VAL A 150 7.69 13.88 -2.71
C VAL A 150 8.28 14.91 -3.67
N ARG A 151 9.03 15.89 -3.16
CA ARG A 151 9.74 16.83 -4.02
C ARG A 151 10.94 16.13 -4.67
N LYS A 152 11.19 16.43 -5.95
CA LYS A 152 12.36 15.88 -6.67
C LYS A 152 13.66 16.35 -6.04
N GLU A 153 13.76 17.65 -5.73
CA GLU A 153 14.86 18.24 -4.99
C GLU A 153 14.37 19.16 -3.86
N LYS A 154 15.27 19.45 -2.89
CA LYS A 154 14.94 20.27 -1.71
C LYS A 154 14.40 21.67 -2.05
N TYR A 155 14.79 22.22 -3.21
CA TYR A 155 14.44 23.58 -3.64
C TYR A 155 13.65 23.63 -4.95
N GLU A 156 13.24 22.48 -5.49
CA GLU A 156 12.38 22.44 -6.67
C GLU A 156 10.91 22.49 -6.26
N ASP A 157 10.13 23.19 -7.08
CA ASP A 157 8.67 23.22 -6.96
C ASP A 157 8.02 21.95 -7.52
N GLN A 158 8.76 21.19 -8.34
CA GLN A 158 8.29 19.94 -8.94
C GLN A 158 8.19 18.82 -7.90
N SER A 159 7.04 18.14 -7.94
CA SER A 159 6.75 17.01 -7.09
C SER A 159 6.52 15.76 -7.92
N THR A 160 6.84 14.61 -7.34
CA THR A 160 6.65 13.29 -7.95
C THR A 160 5.92 12.39 -6.98
N ILE A 161 5.21 11.39 -7.50
CA ILE A 161 4.69 10.32 -6.64
C ILE A 161 5.85 9.39 -6.25
N GLY A 162 5.90 8.97 -4.99
CA GLY A 162 6.92 8.06 -4.49
C GLY A 162 6.49 7.33 -3.23
N ILE A 163 7.37 6.48 -2.73
CA ILE A 163 7.20 5.80 -1.43
C ILE A 163 7.98 6.59 -0.40
N ARG A 164 7.32 6.98 0.70
CA ARG A 164 7.96 7.68 1.82
C ARG A 164 8.69 6.71 2.73
N ARG A 165 8.03 5.59 3.04
CA ARG A 165 8.51 4.53 3.94
C ARG A 165 7.79 3.22 3.64
N LEU A 166 8.22 2.16 4.30
CA LEU A 166 7.54 0.87 4.27
C LEU A 166 6.82 0.64 5.60
N ASP A 167 5.51 0.50 5.56
CA ASP A 167 4.70 0.21 6.74
C ASP A 167 4.75 -1.31 6.99
N CYS A 168 5.50 -1.70 8.03
CA CYS A 168 5.85 -3.09 8.28
C CYS A 168 5.13 -3.66 9.51
N PHE A 169 4.70 -4.91 9.38
CA PHE A 169 3.96 -5.65 10.40
C PHE A 169 4.16 -7.16 10.24
N ARG A 170 3.68 -7.91 11.23
CA ARG A 170 3.66 -9.37 11.20
C ARG A 170 2.23 -9.87 11.04
N LEU A 171 2.05 -10.83 10.13
CA LEU A 171 0.76 -11.47 9.91
C LEU A 171 0.92 -12.99 9.84
N TYR A 172 0.05 -13.70 10.56
CA TYR A 172 -0.12 -15.13 10.39
C TYR A 172 -0.96 -15.39 9.13
N VAL A 173 -0.43 -16.19 8.21
CA VAL A 173 -1.10 -16.55 6.95
C VAL A 173 -1.41 -18.05 6.99
N PRO A 174 -2.66 -18.44 7.35
CA PRO A 174 -3.05 -19.85 7.47
C PRO A 174 -2.77 -20.67 6.21
N GLU A 175 -2.93 -20.05 5.04
CA GLU A 175 -2.76 -20.64 3.72
C GLU A 175 -1.31 -21.11 3.48
N TRP A 176 -0.33 -20.49 4.15
CA TRP A 176 1.08 -20.81 4.00
C TRP A 176 1.60 -21.89 4.95
N ARG A 177 0.74 -22.42 5.83
CA ARG A 177 1.13 -23.41 6.84
C ARG A 177 1.84 -24.65 6.28
N ASN A 178 1.51 -25.03 5.05
CA ASN A 178 2.05 -26.22 4.39
C ASN A 178 3.32 -25.98 3.57
N PHE A 179 3.78 -24.73 3.46
CA PHE A 179 4.96 -24.34 2.66
C PHE A 179 6.22 -24.10 3.51
N ARG A 180 6.21 -24.58 4.75
CA ARG A 180 7.35 -24.53 5.67
C ARG A 180 8.40 -25.59 5.36
#